data_AF-A0A956EI25-F1
#
_entry.id   AF-A0A956EI25-F1
#
_cell.length_a   1.000
_cell.length_b   1.000
_cell.length_c   1.000
_cell.angle_alpha   90.00
_cell.angle_beta   90.00
_cell.angle_gamma   90.00
#
_symmetry.space_group_name_H-M   'P 1'
#
loop_
_entity.id
_entity.type
_entity.pdbx_description
1 polymer ?
#
loop_
_entity_poly.entity_id
_entity_poly.type
_entity_poly.pdbx_seq_one_letter_code
_entity_poly.pdbx_strand_id
1 'polypeptide(L)'
;MTAAPVKLTFDDHVPLQLVLGSVGEGTAADDLARTAGVAVHLRGNEVTLDGEADDVALVERLLRQMYSLAKGGTPLAPADLARGLDVLRRDPRADLRGVFEDVILTKSGSRRPIAPRSLAQKRYVDNLRRYDLTFGVGPAGTGKTYLAVAMGVRNLLDKRVRRIILARPAIEAGESL
;
A
#
# COMPACT_ATOMS: atom_id res chain seq x y z
N MET A 1 -6.42 25.32 -14.07
CA MET A 1 -6.11 25.53 -15.50
C MET A 1 -5.77 24.15 -16.03
N THR A 2 -6.67 23.54 -16.79
CA THR A 2 -6.47 22.21 -17.36
C THR A 2 -5.17 22.19 -18.16
N ALA A 3 -4.24 21.32 -17.77
CA ALA A 3 -2.96 21.19 -18.45
C ALA A 3 -3.14 20.42 -19.77
N ALA A 4 -2.18 20.56 -20.70
CA ALA A 4 -2.17 19.69 -21.88
C ALA A 4 -2.07 18.21 -21.44
N PRO A 5 -2.76 17.29 -22.13
CA PRO A 5 -2.77 15.89 -21.75
C PRO A 5 -1.35 15.32 -21.75
N VAL A 6 -1.00 14.64 -20.65
CA VAL A 6 0.32 14.01 -20.47
C VAL A 6 0.25 12.57 -20.95
N LYS A 7 1.19 12.19 -21.80
CA LYS A 7 1.29 10.84 -22.35
C LYS A 7 2.46 10.09 -21.69
N LEU A 8 2.16 8.93 -21.13
CA LEU A 8 3.13 8.01 -20.54
C LEU A 8 3.23 6.75 -21.41
N THR A 9 4.46 6.31 -21.67
CA THR A 9 4.73 5.06 -22.38
C THR A 9 5.50 4.12 -21.46
N PHE A 10 5.04 2.87 -21.38
CA PHE A 10 5.65 1.80 -20.59
C PHE A 10 6.22 0.72 -21.52
N ASP A 11 7.29 0.05 -21.10
CA ASP A 11 7.97 -0.93 -21.97
C ASP A 11 7.19 -2.25 -22.09
N ASP A 12 6.33 -2.56 -21.12
CA ASP A 12 5.57 -3.81 -21.04
C ASP A 12 4.15 -3.53 -20.58
N HIS A 13 3.18 -4.12 -21.28
CA HIS A 13 1.76 -4.01 -20.99
C HIS A 13 1.32 -4.90 -19.80
N VAL A 14 2.02 -6.00 -19.49
CA VAL A 14 1.59 -6.94 -18.45
C VAL A 14 1.63 -6.31 -17.05
N PRO A 15 2.72 -5.68 -16.59
CA PRO A 15 2.74 -5.01 -15.28
C PRO A 15 1.76 -3.83 -15.23
N LEU A 16 1.52 -3.18 -16.37
CA LEU A 16 0.58 -2.08 -16.47
C LEU A 16 -0.87 -2.54 -16.27
N GLN A 17 -1.25 -3.67 -16.87
CA GLN A 17 -2.56 -4.31 -16.64
C GLN A 17 -2.73 -4.78 -15.20
N LEU A 18 -1.68 -5.25 -14.53
CA LEU A 18 -1.75 -5.59 -13.11
C LEU A 18 -2.04 -4.38 -12.21
N VAL A 19 -1.57 -3.19 -12.61
CA VAL A 19 -1.76 -1.94 -11.87
C VAL A 19 -3.12 -1.30 -12.14
N LEU A 20 -3.51 -1.21 -13.42
CA LEU A 20 -4.69 -0.48 -13.87
C LEU A 20 -5.92 -1.36 -14.13
N GLY A 21 -5.75 -2.69 -14.06
CA GLY A 21 -6.75 -3.66 -14.48
C GLY A 21 -6.68 -3.99 -15.98
N SER A 22 -7.32 -5.09 -16.35
CA SER A 22 -7.46 -5.54 -17.73
C SER A 22 -8.36 -4.57 -18.52
N VAL A 23 -8.10 -4.43 -19.82
CA VAL A 23 -9.00 -3.70 -20.73
C VAL A 23 -10.36 -4.42 -20.74
N GLY A 24 -11.41 -3.76 -20.23
CA GLY A 24 -12.77 -4.32 -20.13
C GLY A 24 -13.25 -4.63 -18.71
N GLU A 25 -12.38 -4.60 -17.70
CA GLU A 25 -12.76 -4.80 -16.29
C GLU A 25 -12.91 -3.51 -15.48
N GLY A 26 -12.58 -2.34 -16.08
CA GLY A 26 -12.98 -0.97 -15.72
C GLY A 26 -12.58 -0.41 -14.34
N THR A 27 -12.56 -1.22 -13.29
CA THR A 27 -12.67 -0.71 -11.92
C THR A 27 -11.45 0.08 -11.46
N ALA A 28 -10.23 -0.42 -11.59
CA ALA A 28 -9.08 0.25 -10.99
C ALA A 28 -8.69 1.58 -11.66
N ALA A 29 -8.71 1.65 -13.00
CA ALA A 29 -8.45 2.89 -13.74
C ALA A 29 -9.58 3.91 -13.53
N ASP A 30 -10.84 3.48 -13.58
CA ASP A 30 -11.99 4.37 -13.37
C ASP A 30 -12.06 4.87 -11.92
N ASP A 31 -11.77 4.00 -10.95
CA ASP A 31 -11.71 4.35 -9.53
C ASP A 31 -10.59 5.36 -9.26
N LEU A 32 -9.41 5.15 -9.87
CA LEU A 32 -8.31 6.11 -9.79
C LEU A 32 -8.72 7.45 -10.41
N ALA A 33 -9.33 7.42 -11.60
CA ALA A 33 -9.74 8.62 -12.30
C ALA A 33 -10.72 9.46 -11.47
N ARG A 34 -11.75 8.81 -10.90
CA ARG A 34 -12.72 9.47 -10.01
C ARG A 34 -12.08 9.98 -8.72
N THR A 35 -11.20 9.18 -8.11
CA THR A 35 -10.58 9.55 -6.83
C THR A 35 -9.57 10.67 -6.98
N ALA A 36 -8.79 10.68 -8.06
CA ALA A 36 -7.75 11.65 -8.34
C ALA A 36 -8.26 12.90 -9.06
N GLY A 37 -9.45 12.86 -9.68
CA GLY A 37 -9.95 13.97 -10.50
C GLY A 37 -9.21 14.10 -11.85
N VAL A 38 -8.63 13.00 -12.35
CA VAL A 38 -7.82 12.97 -13.57
C VAL A 38 -8.42 11.93 -14.52
N ALA A 39 -8.69 12.29 -15.76
CA ALA A 39 -9.08 11.29 -16.76
C ALA A 39 -7.88 10.39 -17.08
N VAL A 40 -8.08 9.08 -17.00
CA VAL A 40 -7.04 8.07 -17.25
C VAL A 40 -7.48 7.20 -18.41
N HIS A 41 -6.73 7.23 -19.51
CA HIS A 41 -7.02 6.42 -20.69
C HIS A 41 -5.86 5.47 -20.98
N LEU A 42 -6.14 4.16 -21.00
CA LEU A 42 -5.16 3.12 -21.31
C LEU A 42 -5.34 2.64 -22.76
N ARG A 43 -4.26 2.64 -23.54
CA ARG A 43 -4.22 2.05 -24.89
C ARG A 43 -2.92 1.28 -25.09
N GLY A 44 -3.00 -0.05 -24.99
CA GLY A 44 -1.81 -0.92 -25.10
C GLY A 44 -0.85 -0.67 -23.94
N ASN A 45 0.33 -0.15 -24.24
CA ASN A 45 1.37 0.23 -23.28
C ASN A 45 1.43 1.75 -23.01
N GLU A 46 0.47 2.51 -23.52
CA GLU A 46 0.38 3.95 -23.36
C GLU A 46 -0.75 4.34 -22.40
N VAL A 47 -0.48 5.29 -21.50
CA VAL A 47 -1.47 5.91 -20.62
C VAL A 47 -1.51 7.40 -20.90
N THR A 48 -2.71 7.92 -21.18
CA THR A 48 -2.96 9.36 -21.32
C THR A 48 -3.64 9.86 -20.06
N LEU A 49 -3.13 10.96 -19.50
CA LEU A 49 -3.64 11.64 -18.32
C LEU A 49 -4.11 13.04 -18.69
N ASP A 50 -5.30 13.43 -18.26
CA ASP A 50 -5.86 14.77 -18.49
C ASP A 50 -6.55 15.29 -17.23
N GLY A 51 -6.30 16.55 -16.86
CA GLY A 51 -6.76 17.16 -15.61
C GLY A 51 -5.95 18.38 -15.18
N GLU A 52 -6.07 18.74 -13.90
CA GLU A 52 -5.25 19.79 -13.29
C GLU A 52 -3.79 19.34 -13.13
N ALA A 53 -2.85 20.27 -13.34
CA ALA A 53 -1.43 19.96 -13.46
C ALA A 53 -0.86 19.18 -12.25
N ASP A 54 -1.25 19.56 -11.03
CA ASP A 54 -0.76 18.94 -9.80
C ASP A 54 -1.30 17.51 -9.62
N ASP A 55 -2.57 17.28 -9.97
CA ASP A 55 -3.21 15.97 -9.89
C ASP A 55 -2.66 15.03 -10.96
N VAL A 56 -2.46 15.53 -12.19
CA VAL A 56 -1.80 14.78 -13.27
C VAL A 56 -0.38 14.39 -12.86
N ALA A 57 0.40 15.30 -12.29
CA ALA A 57 1.76 15.02 -11.83
C ALA A 57 1.78 13.99 -10.68
N LEU A 58 0.78 14.02 -9.79
CA LEU A 58 0.61 13.04 -8.71
C LEU A 58 0.27 11.64 -9.26
N VAL A 59 -0.67 11.56 -10.20
CA VAL A 59 -1.07 10.31 -10.85
C VAL A 59 0.07 9.74 -11.69
N GLU A 60 0.81 10.57 -12.41
CA GLU A 60 2.00 10.13 -13.14
C GLU A 60 3.01 9.46 -12.20
N ARG A 61 3.35 10.11 -11.08
CA ARG A 61 4.26 9.54 -10.07
C ARG A 61 3.74 8.22 -9.52
N LEU A 62 2.45 8.14 -9.21
CA LEU A 62 1.81 6.92 -8.74
C LEU A 62 1.98 5.79 -9.75
N LEU A 63 1.60 6.01 -11.00
CA LEU A 63 1.63 4.98 -12.04
C LEU A 63 3.05 4.50 -12.32
N ARG A 64 4.03 5.40 -12.37
CA ARG A 64 5.45 5.02 -12.57
C ARG A 64 5.97 4.13 -11.43
N GLN A 65 5.69 4.49 -10.18
CA GLN A 65 6.14 3.70 -9.02
C GLN A 65 5.40 2.36 -8.92
N MET A 66 4.09 2.34 -9.12
CA MET A 66 3.29 1.10 -9.10
C MET A 66 3.67 0.16 -10.25
N TYR A 67 3.94 0.70 -11.44
CA TYR A 67 4.48 -0.07 -12.56
C TYR A 67 5.84 -0.69 -12.21
N SER A 68 6.75 0.08 -11.61
CA SER A 68 8.05 -0.45 -11.19
C SER A 68 7.92 -1.57 -10.17
N LEU A 69 6.98 -1.48 -9.22
CA LEU A 69 6.67 -2.53 -8.25
C LEU A 69 6.16 -3.80 -8.94
N ALA A 70 5.19 -3.66 -9.83
CA ALA A 70 4.64 -4.79 -10.58
C ALA A 70 5.72 -5.46 -11.44
N LYS A 71 6.55 -4.68 -12.14
CA LYS A 71 7.66 -5.17 -12.97
C LYS A 71 8.72 -5.90 -12.12
N GLY A 72 8.93 -5.47 -10.88
CA GLY A 72 9.80 -6.14 -9.90
C GLY A 72 9.21 -7.41 -9.28
N GLY A 73 7.97 -7.80 -9.64
CA GLY A 73 7.29 -8.98 -9.11
C GLY A 73 6.60 -8.77 -7.76
N THR A 74 6.47 -7.52 -7.28
CA THR A 74 5.74 -7.22 -6.05
C THR A 74 4.24 -7.51 -6.26
N PRO A 75 3.60 -8.36 -5.41
CA PRO A 75 2.19 -8.71 -5.60
C PRO A 75 1.24 -7.53 -5.30
N LEU A 76 0.60 -6.98 -6.33
CA LEU A 76 -0.34 -5.85 -6.22
C LEU A 76 -1.80 -6.27 -6.32
N ALA A 77 -2.70 -5.64 -5.57
CA ALA A 77 -4.16 -5.75 -5.63
C ALA A 77 -4.75 -4.45 -6.17
N PRO A 78 -6.00 -4.48 -6.67
CA PRO A 78 -6.71 -3.26 -7.07
C PRO A 78 -6.68 -2.16 -5.99
N ALA A 79 -6.87 -2.55 -4.72
CA ALA A 79 -6.84 -1.61 -3.60
C ALA A 79 -5.45 -1.02 -3.28
N ASP A 80 -4.35 -1.55 -3.84
CA ASP A 80 -3.00 -0.98 -3.64
C ASP A 80 -2.83 0.34 -4.40
N LEU A 81 -3.54 0.54 -5.51
CA LEU A 81 -3.50 1.79 -6.27
C LEU A 81 -4.04 2.96 -5.45
N ALA A 82 -5.22 2.80 -4.85
CA ALA A 82 -5.80 3.79 -3.94
C ALA A 82 -4.90 4.06 -2.73
N ARG A 83 -4.25 3.02 -2.18
CA ARG A 83 -3.29 3.18 -1.07
C ARG A 83 -2.04 3.95 -1.47
N GLY A 84 -1.47 3.66 -2.65
CA GLY A 84 -0.32 4.38 -3.18
C GLY A 84 -0.65 5.86 -3.39
N LEU A 85 -1.84 6.15 -3.93
CA LEU A 85 -2.33 7.53 -4.07
C LEU A 85 -2.41 8.24 -2.72
N ASP A 86 -2.97 7.57 -1.72
CA ASP A 86 -3.09 8.05 -0.34
C ASP A 86 -1.74 8.33 0.34
N VAL A 87 -0.71 7.54 0.01
CA VAL A 87 0.66 7.75 0.47
C VAL A 87 1.23 9.01 -0.19
N LEU A 88 1.13 9.11 -1.51
CA LEU A 88 1.70 10.23 -2.27
C LEU A 88 0.95 11.56 -2.04
N ARG A 89 -0.34 11.53 -1.71
CA ARG A 89 -1.08 12.73 -1.27
C ARG A 89 -0.55 13.32 0.03
N ARG A 90 -0.13 12.45 0.97
CA ARG A 90 0.42 12.86 2.27
C ARG A 90 1.89 13.26 2.16
N ASP A 91 2.64 12.57 1.30
CA ASP A 91 4.03 12.87 1.02
C ASP A 91 4.34 12.59 -0.47
N PRO A 92 4.33 13.63 -1.33
CA PRO A 92 4.58 13.49 -2.77
C PRO A 92 5.98 12.94 -3.11
N ARG A 93 6.92 12.92 -2.16
CA ARG A 93 8.28 12.43 -2.32
C ARG A 93 8.49 11.02 -1.77
N ALA A 94 7.44 10.38 -1.24
CA ALA A 94 7.54 9.03 -0.70
C ALA A 94 7.90 8.01 -1.80
N ASP A 95 8.79 7.07 -1.45
CA ASP A 95 9.08 5.88 -2.25
C ASP A 95 8.12 4.75 -1.81
N LEU A 96 7.20 4.39 -2.70
CA LEU A 96 6.21 3.35 -2.48
C LEU A 96 6.87 1.97 -2.25
N ARG A 97 8.06 1.70 -2.82
CA ARG A 97 8.79 0.45 -2.55
C ARG A 97 9.11 0.29 -1.07
N GLY A 98 9.56 1.38 -0.45
CA GLY A 98 9.85 1.40 0.98
C GLY A 98 8.64 1.08 1.87
N VAL A 99 7.41 1.16 1.34
CA VAL A 99 6.17 0.79 2.02
C VAL A 99 5.73 -0.63 1.64
N PHE A 100 5.55 -0.91 0.35
CA PHE A 100 4.96 -2.17 -0.13
C PHE A 100 5.90 -3.37 -0.06
N GLU A 101 7.21 -3.15 -0.15
CA GLU A 101 8.23 -4.21 -0.08
C GLU A 101 8.74 -4.43 1.36
N ASP A 102 8.22 -3.69 2.33
CA ASP A 102 8.60 -3.79 3.74
C ASP A 102 7.96 -5.03 4.41
N VAL A 103 8.29 -6.20 3.87
CA VAL A 103 7.69 -7.49 4.26
C VAL A 103 8.15 -7.90 5.65
N ILE A 104 7.18 -8.11 6.54
CA ILE A 104 7.39 -8.62 7.90
C ILE A 104 7.43 -10.15 7.86
N LEU A 105 6.43 -10.76 7.24
CA LEU A 105 6.26 -12.21 7.15
C LEU A 105 5.73 -12.62 5.78
N THR A 106 6.35 -13.62 5.20
CA THR A 106 5.77 -14.39 4.09
C THR A 106 4.95 -15.53 4.69
N LYS A 107 3.70 -15.71 4.24
CA LYS A 107 2.89 -16.87 4.64
C LYS A 107 3.26 -18.05 3.74
N SER A 108 3.31 -19.26 4.30
CA SER A 108 3.42 -20.48 3.48
C SER A 108 2.11 -20.71 2.72
N GLY A 109 2.22 -21.16 1.46
CA GLY A 109 1.12 -21.18 0.48
C GLY A 109 0.88 -19.81 -0.17
N SER A 110 0.12 -19.76 -1.26
CA SER A 110 -0.16 -18.60 -2.15
C SER A 110 -0.84 -17.37 -1.49
N ARG A 111 -0.68 -17.17 -0.19
CA ARG A 111 -1.18 -16.00 0.54
C ARG A 111 -0.16 -14.88 0.50
N ARG A 112 -0.65 -13.66 0.25
CA ARG A 112 0.18 -12.46 0.20
C ARG A 112 1.04 -12.25 1.45
N PRO A 113 2.24 -11.68 1.29
CA PRO A 113 3.07 -11.26 2.40
C PRO A 113 2.35 -10.27 3.32
N ILE A 114 2.71 -10.31 4.60
CA ILE A 114 2.31 -9.30 5.58
C ILE A 114 3.33 -8.17 5.50
N ALA A 115 2.89 -7.00 5.05
CA ALA A 115 3.67 -5.78 4.95
C ALA A 115 2.82 -4.57 5.38
N PRO A 116 3.43 -3.45 5.79
CA PRO A 116 2.77 -2.16 5.87
C PRO A 116 2.06 -1.81 4.56
N ARG A 117 0.92 -1.15 4.69
CA ARG A 117 0.09 -0.69 3.56
C ARG A 117 -0.13 0.83 3.58
N SER A 118 0.49 1.52 4.52
CA SER A 118 0.45 2.98 4.63
C SER A 118 1.71 3.49 5.33
N LEU A 119 2.00 4.80 5.18
CA LEU A 119 3.10 5.46 5.89
C LEU A 119 3.00 5.31 7.41
N ALA A 120 1.80 5.41 7.97
CA ALA A 120 1.58 5.26 9.40
C ALA A 120 1.89 3.82 9.87
N GLN A 121 1.49 2.82 9.10
CA GLN A 121 1.82 1.42 9.37
C GLN A 121 3.33 1.16 9.23
N LYS A 122 3.97 1.77 8.24
CA LYS A 122 5.42 1.67 8.07
C LYS A 122 6.14 2.22 9.30
N ARG A 123 5.83 3.44 9.71
CA ARG A 123 6.41 4.06 10.93
C ARG A 123 6.17 3.20 12.16
N TYR A 124 4.99 2.60 12.28
CA TYR A 124 4.69 1.68 13.38
C TYR A 124 5.59 0.44 13.36
N VAL A 125 5.81 -0.18 12.19
CA VAL A 125 6.68 -1.35 12.03
C VAL A 125 8.16 -0.99 12.24
N ASP A 126 8.60 0.16 11.75
CA ASP A 126 9.96 0.66 11.99
C ASP A 126 10.21 0.89 13.49
N ASN A 127 9.23 1.44 14.21
CA ASN A 127 9.32 1.60 15.67
C ASN A 127 9.38 0.24 16.38
N LEU A 128 8.56 -0.74 15.98
CA LEU A 128 8.60 -2.10 16.54
C LEU A 128 9.96 -2.81 16.33
N ARG A 129 10.71 -2.44 15.28
CA ARG A 129 12.06 -2.98 15.02
C ARG A 129 13.14 -2.28 15.82
N ARG A 130 12.96 -0.97 16.07
CA ARG A 130 13.99 -0.10 16.65
C ARG A 130 13.94 -0.05 18.17
N TYR A 131 12.76 -0.08 18.76
CA TYR A 131 12.55 0.17 20.19
C TYR A 131 12.04 -1.07 20.91
N ASP A 132 12.49 -1.28 22.14
CA ASP A 132 12.03 -2.39 22.99
C ASP A 132 10.56 -2.25 23.39
N LEU A 133 10.05 -1.01 23.47
CA LEU A 133 8.66 -0.69 23.78
C LEU A 133 8.09 0.30 22.75
N THR A 134 6.95 -0.06 22.15
CA THR A 134 6.24 0.78 21.18
C THR A 134 4.75 0.83 21.51
N PHE A 135 4.20 2.04 21.68
CA PHE A 135 2.77 2.26 21.83
C PHE A 135 2.11 2.46 20.46
N GLY A 136 1.21 1.55 20.09
CA GLY A 136 0.42 1.66 18.86
C GLY A 136 -0.85 2.46 19.09
N VAL A 137 -0.81 3.78 18.91
CA VAL A 137 -1.99 4.66 19.01
C VAL A 137 -2.60 4.89 17.63
N GLY A 138 -3.92 4.75 17.51
CA GLY A 138 -4.64 5.08 16.28
C GLY A 138 -6.01 4.40 16.19
N PRO A 139 -6.84 4.76 15.19
CA PRO A 139 -8.22 4.28 15.06
C PRO A 139 -8.34 2.75 15.06
N ALA A 140 -9.50 2.24 15.43
CA ALA A 140 -9.80 0.81 15.31
C ALA A 140 -9.69 0.35 13.83
N GLY A 141 -9.33 -0.92 13.60
CA GLY A 141 -9.25 -1.48 12.24
C GLY A 141 -8.00 -1.12 11.43
N THR A 142 -7.09 -0.29 11.92
CA THR A 142 -5.88 0.13 11.18
C THR A 142 -4.72 -0.88 11.17
N GLY A 143 -4.95 -2.11 11.63
CA GLY A 143 -3.96 -3.20 11.55
C GLY A 143 -2.85 -3.19 12.60
N LYS A 144 -2.92 -2.33 13.63
CA LYS A 144 -1.91 -2.23 14.71
C LYS A 144 -1.58 -3.59 15.34
N THR A 145 -2.60 -4.28 15.86
CA THR A 145 -2.42 -5.61 16.47
C THR A 145 -1.91 -6.63 15.46
N TYR A 146 -2.42 -6.60 14.22
CA TYR A 146 -2.02 -7.55 13.18
C TYR A 146 -0.54 -7.43 12.81
N LEU A 147 -0.03 -6.20 12.63
CA LEU A 147 1.37 -5.95 12.33
C LEU A 147 2.29 -6.25 13.53
N ALA A 148 1.86 -5.93 14.74
CA ALA A 148 2.60 -6.29 15.96
C ALA A 148 2.75 -7.80 16.13
N VAL A 149 1.65 -8.55 15.95
CA VAL A 149 1.66 -10.01 16.00
C VAL A 149 2.55 -10.58 14.91
N ALA A 150 2.47 -10.05 13.68
CA ALA A 150 3.36 -10.48 12.60
C ALA A 150 4.84 -10.26 12.94
N MET A 151 5.18 -9.12 13.56
CA MET A 151 6.55 -8.85 14.00
C MET A 151 6.98 -9.80 15.12
N GLY A 152 6.11 -10.07 16.10
CA GLY A 152 6.36 -11.04 17.17
C GLY A 152 6.61 -12.45 16.63
N VAL A 153 5.75 -12.92 15.71
CA VAL A 153 5.90 -14.22 15.05
C VAL A 153 7.20 -14.28 14.24
N ARG A 154 7.57 -13.22 13.51
CA ARG A 154 8.86 -13.14 12.82
C ARG A 154 10.04 -13.30 13.78
N ASN A 155 10.04 -12.57 14.89
CA ASN A 155 11.09 -12.68 15.91
C ASN A 155 11.17 -14.09 16.52
N LEU A 156 10.03 -14.77 16.68
CA LEU A 156 9.99 -16.16 17.15
C LEU A 156 10.59 -17.13 16.12
N LEU A 157 10.21 -17.00 14.85
CA LEU A 157 10.73 -17.82 13.75
C LEU A 157 12.23 -17.62 13.54
N ASP A 158 12.70 -16.37 13.63
CA ASP A 158 14.11 -16.00 13.54
C ASP A 158 14.89 -16.35 14.83
N LYS A 159 14.26 -17.03 15.79
CA LYS A 159 14.83 -17.43 17.09
C LYS A 159 15.39 -16.27 17.93
N ARG A 160 14.94 -15.04 17.67
CA ARG A 160 15.30 -13.84 18.45
C ARG A 160 14.62 -13.81 19.82
N VAL A 161 13.48 -14.49 19.94
CA VAL A 161 12.75 -14.67 21.22
C VAL A 161 12.37 -16.14 21.40
N ARG A 162 12.17 -16.56 22.66
CA ARG A 162 11.79 -17.95 23.00
C ARG A 162 10.29 -18.18 23.10
N ARG A 163 9.50 -17.15 23.39
CA ARG A 163 8.05 -17.22 23.58
C ARG A 163 7.39 -15.87 23.31
N ILE A 164 6.13 -15.91 22.87
CA ILE A 164 5.27 -14.73 22.71
C ILE A 164 4.21 -14.77 23.81
N ILE A 165 3.96 -13.63 24.44
CA ILE A 165 2.88 -13.47 25.42
C ILE A 165 1.86 -12.49 24.83
N LEU A 166 0.62 -12.95 24.68
CA LEU A 166 -0.49 -12.10 24.27
C LEU A 166 -1.33 -11.79 25.49
N ALA A 167 -1.24 -10.56 25.97
CA ALA A 167 -2.12 -10.06 27.02
C ALA A 167 -3.30 -9.34 26.36
N ARG A 168 -4.51 -9.65 26.83
CA ARG A 168 -5.68 -8.80 26.61
C ARG A 168 -6.05 -8.15 27.94
N PRO A 169 -6.47 -6.88 27.96
CA PRO A 169 -7.07 -6.33 29.16
C PRO A 169 -8.28 -7.19 29.55
N ALA A 170 -8.40 -7.51 30.84
CA ALA A 170 -9.63 -8.08 31.35
C ALA A 170 -10.70 -7.01 31.24
N ILE A 171 -11.71 -7.26 30.41
CA ILE A 171 -12.94 -6.47 30.37
C ILE A 171 -14.01 -7.39 30.92
N GLU A 172 -14.43 -7.16 32.16
CA GLU A 172 -15.66 -7.72 32.69
C GLU A 172 -16.81 -7.11 31.91
N ALA A 173 -17.41 -7.92 31.04
CA ALA A 173 -18.68 -7.57 30.43
C ALA A 173 -19.78 -7.75 31.49
N GLY A 174 -20.07 -6.67 32.21
CA GLY A 174 -21.31 -6.50 32.96
C GLY A 174 -21.16 -6.44 34.47
N GLU A 175 -20.99 -5.23 35.01
CA GLU A 175 -21.92 -4.66 35.99
C GLU A 175 -22.13 -3.18 35.65
N SER A 176 -23.39 -2.75 35.59
CA SER A 176 -23.78 -1.36 35.35
C SER A 176 -23.39 -0.46 36.51
N LEU A 177 -22.84 0.72 36.21
CA LEU A 177 -23.04 1.96 36.95
C LEU A 177 -23.17 3.12 35.97
#